data_AF-H0W0A7-F1
#
_entry.id   AF-H0W0A7-F1
#
_cell.length_a   1.000
_cell.length_b   1.000
_cell.length_c   1.000
_cell.angle_alpha   90.00
_cell.angle_beta   90.00
_cell.angle_gamma   90.00
#
_symmetry.space_group_name_H-M   'P 1'
#
loop_
_entity.id
_entity.type
_entity.pdbx_description
1 polymer ?
#
loop_
_entity_poly.entity_id
_entity_poly.type
_entity_poly.pdbx_seq_one_letter_code
_entity_poly.pdbx_strand_id
1 'polypeptide(L)'
;MHNLWHCFPGSQLKSITSQKYCIRDTNQQVLVLQGSILVAAPDKLPKTGETFYVLVSTHTKIAEGNPIFLAVSKGELCLCCEKQKRSQHPIACFKKTNIKELNALGKKESLSFTFLKQEAGSYFTLESAANRGYFIFTYNTPSQPVGVTKEIGKEKNTHFSFEAANVDLKEVKS
;
A
#
# COMPACT_ATOMS: atom_id res chain seq x y z
N MET A 1 -19.88 -12.90 -53.07
CA MET A 1 -19.67 -11.78 -52.13
C MET A 1 -19.35 -12.38 -50.77
N HIS A 2 -18.08 -12.36 -50.37
CA HIS A 2 -17.63 -12.94 -49.10
C HIS A 2 -17.64 -11.84 -48.03
N ASN A 3 -18.45 -11.99 -46.98
CA ASN A 3 -18.38 -11.15 -45.79
C ASN A 3 -17.29 -11.70 -44.86
N LEU A 4 -16.13 -11.02 -44.82
CA LEU A 4 -15.12 -11.26 -43.79
C LEU A 4 -15.57 -10.62 -42.48
N TRP A 5 -15.60 -11.45 -41.45
CA TRP A 5 -15.67 -11.07 -40.05
C TRP A 5 -14.40 -10.30 -39.68
N HIS A 6 -14.55 -9.09 -39.11
CA HIS A 6 -13.48 -8.46 -38.34
C HIS A 6 -13.83 -8.51 -36.85
N CYS A 7 -13.42 -9.59 -36.20
CA CYS A 7 -13.22 -9.57 -34.75
C CYS A 7 -11.99 -8.71 -34.48
N PHE A 8 -12.19 -7.57 -33.80
CA PHE A 8 -11.09 -6.86 -33.16
C PHE A 8 -10.48 -7.76 -32.09
N PRO A 9 -9.14 -7.94 -32.04
CA PRO A 9 -8.53 -8.66 -30.95
C PRO A 9 -8.68 -7.80 -29.69
N GLY A 10 -9.57 -8.22 -28.79
CA GLY A 10 -9.65 -7.68 -27.45
C GLY A 10 -8.26 -7.75 -26.83
N SER A 11 -7.77 -6.59 -26.39
CA SER A 11 -6.51 -6.48 -25.68
C SER A 11 -6.50 -7.47 -24.52
N GLN A 12 -5.58 -8.45 -24.58
CA GLN A 12 -5.34 -9.32 -23.45
C GLN A 12 -4.89 -8.46 -22.28
N LEU A 13 -5.76 -8.31 -21.28
CA LEU A 13 -5.41 -7.74 -19.99
C LEU A 13 -4.29 -8.60 -19.43
N LYS A 14 -3.03 -8.14 -19.56
CA LYS A 14 -1.92 -8.70 -18.80
C LYS A 14 -2.40 -8.75 -17.35
N SER A 15 -2.45 -9.95 -16.78
CA SER A 15 -2.82 -10.13 -15.37
C SER A 15 -1.91 -9.24 -14.53
N ILE A 16 -2.46 -8.14 -14.02
CA ILE A 16 -1.74 -7.23 -13.15
C ILE A 16 -1.64 -7.92 -11.79
N THR A 17 -0.55 -8.66 -11.58
CA THR A 17 -0.30 -9.38 -10.33
C THR A 17 0.34 -8.43 -9.33
N SER A 18 -0.33 -8.19 -8.20
CA SER A 18 0.27 -7.48 -7.07
C SER A 18 1.35 -8.33 -6.41
N GLN A 19 2.41 -7.66 -5.96
CA GLN A 19 3.48 -8.28 -5.19
C GLN A 19 3.05 -8.37 -3.71
N LYS A 20 3.52 -9.39 -2.99
CA LYS A 20 3.14 -9.63 -1.59
C LYS A 20 4.30 -9.34 -0.65
N TYR A 21 4.04 -8.56 0.39
CA TYR A 21 5.05 -8.18 1.37
C TYR A 21 4.55 -8.23 2.80
N CYS A 22 5.44 -8.58 3.73
CA CYS A 22 5.35 -8.18 5.13
C CYS A 22 6.10 -6.86 5.29
N ILE A 23 5.50 -5.88 5.97
CA ILE A 23 6.11 -4.56 6.18
C ILE A 23 6.55 -4.45 7.63
N ARG A 24 7.82 -4.12 7.85
CA ARG A 24 8.40 -3.89 9.18
C ARG A 24 9.03 -2.52 9.27
N ASP A 25 9.22 -2.04 10.48
CA ASP A 25 9.83 -0.77 10.78
C ASP A 25 11.24 -0.95 11.41
N THR A 26 11.99 0.13 11.63
CA THR A 26 13.35 0.06 12.19
C THR A 26 13.40 -0.24 13.68
N ASN A 27 12.25 -0.25 14.36
CA ASN A 27 12.12 -0.43 15.81
C ASN A 27 11.72 -1.87 16.17
N GLN A 28 11.99 -2.83 15.29
CA GLN A 28 11.58 -4.23 15.44
C GLN A 28 10.06 -4.37 15.62
N GLN A 29 9.30 -3.62 14.82
CA GLN A 29 7.85 -3.75 14.76
C GLN A 29 7.40 -4.19 13.39
N VAL A 30 6.33 -4.97 13.35
CA VAL A 30 5.69 -5.45 12.13
C VAL A 30 4.28 -4.89 12.04
N LEU A 31 3.88 -4.49 10.84
CA LEU A 31 2.54 -3.97 10.61
C LEU A 31 1.52 -5.11 10.62
N VAL A 32 0.47 -4.97 11.42
CA VAL A 32 -0.62 -5.95 11.58
C VAL A 32 -1.98 -5.26 11.51
N LEU A 33 -2.96 -5.91 10.92
CA LEU A 33 -4.34 -5.42 10.93
C LEU A 33 -5.06 -5.93 12.19
N GLN A 34 -5.50 -5.03 13.06
CA GLN A 34 -6.31 -5.34 14.25
C GLN A 34 -7.72 -4.78 14.04
N GLY A 35 -8.66 -5.65 13.68
CA GLY A 35 -9.98 -5.22 13.24
C GLY A 35 -9.88 -4.41 11.94
N SER A 36 -10.11 -3.11 12.02
CA SER A 36 -9.99 -2.17 10.89
C SER A 36 -8.82 -1.18 11.03
N ILE A 37 -8.02 -1.32 12.09
CA ILE A 37 -6.91 -0.41 12.40
C ILE A 37 -5.60 -1.12 12.12
N LEU A 38 -4.73 -0.47 11.35
CA LEU A 38 -3.37 -0.94 11.15
C LEU A 38 -2.49 -0.47 12.30
N VAL A 39 -1.77 -1.42 12.91
CA VAL A 39 -0.99 -1.22 14.12
C VAL A 39 0.43 -1.72 13.88
N ALA A 40 1.43 -1.02 14.42
CA ALA A 40 2.79 -1.53 14.49
C ALA A 40 2.94 -2.35 15.77
N ALA A 41 2.98 -3.68 15.67
CA ALA A 41 3.10 -4.56 16.83
C ALA A 41 4.56 -5.02 17.01
N PRO A 42 5.00 -5.34 18.24
CA PRO A 42 6.31 -5.94 18.45
C PRO A 42 6.50 -7.17 17.56
N ASP A 43 7.62 -7.19 16.85
CA ASP A 43 8.00 -8.27 15.95
C ASP A 43 8.58 -9.43 16.74
N LYS A 44 7.69 -10.22 17.35
CA LYS A 44 8.03 -11.41 18.13
C LYS A 44 7.52 -12.63 17.39
N LEU A 45 8.36 -13.64 17.25
CA LEU A 45 7.93 -14.97 16.81
C LEU A 45 6.86 -15.52 17.77
N PRO A 46 5.80 -16.19 17.29
CA PRO A 46 5.51 -16.58 15.91
C PRO A 46 4.57 -15.60 15.16
N LYS A 47 4.43 -14.34 15.58
CA LYS A 47 3.48 -13.42 14.94
C LYS A 47 3.90 -13.14 13.49
N THR A 48 3.07 -13.59 12.55
CA THR A 48 3.17 -13.21 11.14
C THR A 48 2.61 -11.80 10.98
N GLY A 49 3.36 -10.93 10.29
CA GLY A 49 2.86 -9.62 9.87
C GLY A 49 1.66 -9.73 8.94
N GLU A 50 0.95 -8.62 8.77
CA GLU A 50 -0.08 -8.54 7.74
C GLU A 50 0.55 -8.68 6.35
N THR A 51 -0.12 -9.42 5.45
CA THR A 51 0.31 -9.54 4.07
C THR A 51 -0.23 -8.37 3.25
N PHE A 52 0.66 -7.47 2.87
CA PHE A 52 0.35 -6.37 1.96
C PHE A 52 0.46 -6.81 0.51
N TYR A 53 -0.57 -6.50 -0.26
CA TYR A 53 -0.61 -6.56 -1.70
C TYR A 53 -0.20 -5.17 -2.21
N VAL A 54 0.91 -5.13 -2.93
CA VAL A 54 1.49 -3.90 -3.49
C VAL A 54 1.32 -3.91 -5.00
N LEU A 55 0.79 -2.82 -5.53
CA LEU A 55 0.62 -2.64 -6.96
C LEU A 55 1.14 -1.30 -7.42
N VAL A 56 1.87 -1.25 -8.54
CA VAL A 56 2.34 0.02 -9.13
C VAL A 56 1.16 0.79 -9.72
N SER A 57 1.10 2.09 -9.43
CA SER A 57 0.12 3.01 -10.01
C SER A 57 0.58 3.46 -11.40
N THR A 58 -0.33 3.44 -12.38
CA THR A 58 -0.03 3.86 -13.77
C THR A 58 -0.31 5.35 -14.02
N HIS A 59 -0.84 6.09 -13.05
CA HIS A 59 -1.30 7.47 -13.25
C HIS A 59 -0.28 8.57 -12.89
N THR A 60 0.82 8.18 -12.24
CA THR A 60 1.86 9.08 -11.76
C THR A 60 3.13 8.83 -12.56
N LYS A 61 3.80 9.91 -12.96
CA LYS A 61 5.03 9.80 -13.76
C LYS A 61 6.12 9.19 -12.89
N ILE A 62 6.95 8.32 -13.47
CA ILE A 62 8.11 7.71 -12.80
C ILE A 62 9.06 8.77 -12.21
N ALA A 63 9.13 9.96 -12.83
CA ALA A 63 9.90 11.10 -12.32
C ALA A 63 9.40 11.65 -10.97
N GLU A 64 8.17 11.32 -10.55
CA GLU A 64 7.59 11.75 -9.26
C GLU A 64 7.84 10.73 -8.12
N GLY A 65 8.54 9.62 -8.40
CA GLY A 65 8.86 8.54 -7.46
C GLY A 65 8.41 7.16 -7.97
N ASN A 66 8.36 6.17 -7.08
CA ASN A 66 7.75 4.87 -7.35
C ASN A 66 6.33 4.83 -6.77
N PRO A 67 5.29 5.21 -7.54
CA PRO A 67 3.94 5.31 -7.03
C PRO A 67 3.30 3.93 -6.91
N ILE A 68 2.77 3.63 -5.73
CA ILE A 68 2.18 2.35 -5.39
C ILE A 68 0.83 2.51 -4.72
N PHE A 69 0.02 1.47 -4.86
CA PHE A 69 -1.13 1.17 -4.02
C PHE A 69 -0.75 0.08 -3.03
N LEU A 70 -1.36 0.15 -1.85
CA LEU A 70 -1.18 -0.80 -0.76
C LEU A 70 -2.55 -1.33 -0.37
N ALA A 71 -2.69 -2.64 -0.26
CA ALA A 71 -3.91 -3.26 0.22
C ALA A 71 -3.63 -4.47 1.11
N VAL A 72 -4.58 -4.79 1.98
CA VAL A 72 -4.56 -5.95 2.87
C VAL A 72 -5.78 -6.82 2.58
N SER A 73 -5.97 -7.90 3.35
CA SER A 73 -7.16 -8.76 3.21
C SER A 73 -7.38 -9.25 1.77
N LYS A 74 -6.34 -9.87 1.20
CA LYS A 74 -6.34 -10.38 -0.19
C LYS A 74 -6.54 -9.31 -1.27
N GLY A 75 -6.25 -8.05 -0.95
CA GLY A 75 -6.34 -6.92 -1.86
C GLY A 75 -7.68 -6.18 -1.83
N GLU A 76 -8.60 -6.54 -0.91
CA GLU A 76 -9.95 -5.99 -0.83
C GLU A 76 -10.07 -4.74 0.06
N LEU A 77 -9.05 -4.47 0.87
CA LEU A 77 -8.97 -3.28 1.73
C LEU A 77 -7.76 -2.45 1.33
N CYS A 78 -7.99 -1.36 0.60
CA CYS A 78 -6.92 -0.47 0.15
C CYS A 78 -6.63 0.63 1.17
N LEU A 79 -5.34 0.89 1.41
CA LEU A 79 -4.86 1.98 2.24
C LEU A 79 -5.10 3.32 1.52
N CYS A 80 -5.65 4.29 2.23
CA CYS A 80 -5.91 5.64 1.78
C CYS A 80 -5.31 6.68 2.72
N CYS A 81 -5.03 7.86 2.20
CA CYS A 81 -4.69 9.05 2.96
C CYS A 81 -5.69 10.17 2.63
N GLU A 82 -6.51 10.55 3.61
CA GLU A 82 -7.61 11.50 3.39
C GLU A 82 -7.56 12.64 4.39
N LYS A 83 -7.83 13.86 3.91
CA LYS A 83 -8.11 15.00 4.78
C LYS A 83 -9.49 14.81 5.40
N GLN A 84 -9.58 14.86 6.72
CA GLN A 84 -10.88 14.89 7.38
C GLN A 84 -11.48 16.30 7.30
N LYS A 85 -12.79 16.40 7.13
CA LYS A 85 -13.51 17.70 7.10
C LYS A 85 -13.28 18.56 8.35
N ARG A 86 -13.00 17.94 9.51
CA ARG A 86 -12.86 18.61 10.82
C ARG A 86 -11.43 18.69 11.33
N SER A 87 -10.44 18.18 10.59
CA SER A 87 -9.02 18.19 11.01
C SER A 87 -8.16 18.79 9.92
N GLN A 88 -7.20 19.62 10.31
CA GLN A 88 -6.17 20.14 9.41
C GLN A 88 -5.16 19.06 8.99
N HIS A 89 -5.16 17.91 9.67
CA HIS A 89 -4.23 16.82 9.43
C HIS A 89 -4.94 15.66 8.71
N PRO A 90 -4.34 15.11 7.63
CA PRO A 90 -4.84 13.91 6.99
C PRO A 90 -4.69 12.70 7.91
N ILE A 91 -5.44 11.64 7.60
CA ILE A 91 -5.39 10.36 8.30
C ILE A 91 -5.10 9.22 7.34
N ALA A 92 -4.44 8.18 7.83
CA ALA A 92 -4.39 6.88 7.17
C ALA A 92 -5.71 6.13 7.45
N CYS A 93 -6.26 5.49 6.43
CA CYS A 93 -7.52 4.75 6.50
C CYS A 93 -7.48 3.51 5.61
N PHE A 94 -8.33 2.52 5.87
CA PHE A 94 -8.62 1.45 4.92
C PHE A 94 -10.02 1.62 4.35
N LYS A 95 -10.15 1.47 3.02
CA LYS A 95 -11.43 1.45 2.32
C LYS A 95 -11.63 0.13 1.60
N LYS A 96 -12.88 -0.34 1.61
CA LYS A 96 -13.30 -1.55 0.91
C LYS A 96 -13.34 -1.28 -0.60
N THR A 97 -12.27 -1.66 -1.27
CA THR A 97 -12.04 -1.47 -2.71
C THR A 97 -10.95 -2.44 -3.12
N ASN A 98 -11.11 -3.11 -4.27
CA ASN A 98 -10.10 -4.04 -4.76
C ASN A 98 -8.92 -3.29 -5.38
N ILE A 99 -7.69 -3.62 -4.96
CA ILE A 99 -6.47 -2.97 -5.45
C ILE A 99 -6.31 -3.05 -6.98
N LYS A 100 -6.83 -4.10 -7.63
CA LYS A 100 -6.76 -4.28 -9.08
C LYS A 100 -7.63 -3.27 -9.84
N GLU A 101 -8.63 -2.70 -9.20
CA GLU A 101 -9.53 -1.71 -9.80
C GLU A 101 -8.93 -0.30 -9.79
N LEU A 102 -7.96 -0.02 -8.90
CA LEU A 102 -7.44 1.33 -8.68
C LEU A 102 -6.75 1.95 -9.91
N ASN A 103 -6.10 1.15 -10.76
CA ASN A 103 -5.50 1.62 -12.02
C ASN A 103 -6.53 1.88 -13.14
N ALA A 104 -7.74 1.33 -13.01
CA ALA A 104 -8.84 1.63 -13.93
C ALA A 104 -9.57 2.92 -13.55
N LEU A 105 -9.40 3.40 -12.31
CA LEU A 105 -9.92 4.69 -11.88
C LEU A 105 -9.20 5.85 -12.58
N GLY A 106 -9.83 7.03 -12.61
CA GLY A 106 -9.14 8.23 -13.03
C GLY A 106 -8.03 8.62 -12.05
N LYS A 107 -7.08 9.45 -12.53
CA LYS A 107 -5.94 9.94 -11.72
C LYS A 107 -6.40 10.63 -10.44
N LYS A 108 -7.52 11.35 -10.48
CA LYS A 108 -8.02 12.11 -9.33
C LYS A 108 -8.62 11.18 -8.27
N GLU A 109 -9.33 10.16 -8.70
CA GLU A 109 -10.01 9.17 -7.87
C GLU A 109 -9.03 8.22 -7.18
N SER A 110 -7.95 7.82 -7.86
CA SER A 110 -6.91 6.96 -7.30
C SER A 110 -5.86 7.70 -6.46
N LEU A 111 -5.86 9.04 -6.47
CA LEU A 111 -4.80 9.84 -5.84
C LEU A 111 -4.70 9.63 -4.32
N SER A 112 -5.84 9.53 -3.62
CA SER A 112 -5.85 9.30 -2.16
C SER A 112 -5.34 7.93 -1.75
N PHE A 113 -5.34 6.96 -2.67
CA PHE A 113 -4.80 5.61 -2.49
C PHE A 113 -3.33 5.49 -2.89
N THR A 114 -2.79 6.51 -3.57
CA THR A 114 -1.43 6.47 -4.11
C THR A 114 -0.43 6.94 -3.05
N PHE A 115 0.58 6.10 -2.81
CA PHE A 115 1.75 6.43 -1.99
C PHE A 115 3.02 6.38 -2.85
N LEU A 116 3.93 7.29 -2.60
CA LEU A 116 5.22 7.34 -3.28
C LEU A 116 6.23 6.61 -2.41
N LYS A 117 6.64 5.43 -2.87
CA LYS A 117 7.68 4.64 -2.24
C LYS A 117 9.04 5.17 -2.69
N GLN A 118 9.86 5.61 -1.75
CA GLN A 118 11.21 6.12 -2.03
C GLN A 118 12.24 5.38 -1.19
N GLU A 119 13.42 5.13 -1.77
CA GLU A 119 14.55 4.54 -1.05
C GLU A 119 15.12 5.55 -0.04
N ALA A 120 15.41 5.05 1.16
CA ALA A 120 16.05 5.78 2.25
C ALA A 120 17.06 4.83 2.92
N GLY A 121 18.26 4.77 2.35
CA GLY A 121 19.26 3.76 2.71
C GLY A 121 18.78 2.35 2.36
N SER A 122 18.82 1.42 3.32
CA SER A 122 18.29 0.06 3.17
C SER A 122 16.78 -0.07 3.39
N TYR A 123 16.09 1.06 3.62
CA TYR A 123 14.66 1.12 3.92
C TYR A 123 13.91 1.94 2.88
N PHE A 124 12.60 2.03 3.05
CA PHE A 124 11.73 2.85 2.22
C PHE A 124 10.88 3.80 3.07
N THR A 125 10.63 4.98 2.53
CA THR A 125 9.58 5.88 3.00
C THR A 125 8.34 5.74 2.12
N LEU A 126 7.19 6.13 2.67
CA LEU A 126 5.90 6.11 1.97
C LEU A 126 5.22 7.47 2.12
N GLU A 127 5.35 8.33 1.11
CA GLU A 127 4.72 9.66 1.09
C GLU A 127 3.31 9.58 0.48
N SER A 128 2.32 10.29 1.02
CA SER A 128 1.01 10.42 0.38
C SER A 128 1.10 11.26 -0.89
N ALA A 129 0.64 10.74 -2.03
CA ALA A 129 0.56 11.50 -3.27
C ALA A 129 -0.53 12.60 -3.21
N ALA A 130 -1.64 12.35 -2.49
CA ALA A 130 -2.72 13.32 -2.28
C ALA A 130 -2.36 14.43 -1.27
N ASN A 131 -1.46 14.14 -0.33
CA ASN A 131 -1.04 15.05 0.73
C ASN A 131 0.49 15.09 0.82
N ARG A 132 1.13 15.74 -0.16
CA ARG A 132 2.59 15.86 -0.22
C ARG A 132 3.19 16.40 1.09
N GLY A 133 4.34 15.86 1.47
CA GLY A 133 5.03 16.08 2.73
C GLY A 133 4.50 15.23 3.91
N TYR A 134 3.39 14.49 3.74
CA TYR A 134 2.90 13.56 4.76
C TYR A 134 3.36 12.14 4.46
N PHE A 135 4.06 11.54 5.41
CA PHE A 135 4.59 10.18 5.33
C PHE A 135 3.84 9.24 6.25
N ILE A 136 3.68 7.97 5.85
CA ILE A 136 3.28 6.91 6.76
C ILE A 136 4.31 6.84 7.90
N PHE A 137 3.85 6.71 9.14
CA PHE A 137 4.72 6.54 10.30
C PHE A 137 4.19 5.52 11.30
N THR A 138 5.12 4.98 12.08
CA THR A 138 4.88 4.21 13.29
C THR A 138 5.45 4.95 14.50
N TYR A 139 4.85 4.75 15.67
CA TYR A 139 5.44 5.25 16.89
C TYR A 139 6.61 4.38 17.34
N ASN A 140 7.57 4.94 18.06
CA ASN A 140 8.62 4.16 18.73
C ASN A 140 8.03 3.24 19.81
N THR A 141 6.92 3.66 20.42
CA THR A 141 6.14 2.83 21.35
C THR A 141 5.38 1.76 20.58
N PRO A 142 5.48 0.47 20.96
CA PRO A 142 4.77 -0.57 20.25
C PRO A 142 3.26 -0.60 20.44
N SER A 143 2.62 -1.35 19.55
CA SER A 143 1.17 -1.57 19.50
C SER A 143 0.37 -0.28 19.30
N GLN A 144 0.97 0.73 18.67
CA GLN A 144 0.31 1.99 18.33
C GLN A 144 -0.22 1.97 16.89
N PRO A 145 -1.31 2.71 16.61
CA PRO A 145 -1.83 2.85 15.27
C PRO A 145 -0.79 3.45 14.31
N VAL A 146 -0.77 2.94 13.08
CA VAL A 146 -0.06 3.55 11.96
C VAL A 146 -0.77 4.82 11.56
N GLY A 147 -0.03 5.90 11.35
CA GLY A 147 -0.58 7.20 11.00
C GLY A 147 0.13 7.83 9.80
N VAL A 148 -0.21 9.10 9.54
CA VAL A 148 0.51 9.97 8.61
C VAL A 148 1.02 11.22 9.32
N THR A 149 2.23 11.67 8.97
CA THR A 149 2.83 12.83 9.62
C THR A 149 3.74 13.63 8.69
N LYS A 150 3.90 14.92 8.99
CA LYS A 150 4.91 15.80 8.40
C LYS A 150 6.14 15.99 9.31
N GLU A 151 6.11 15.46 10.52
CA GLU A 151 7.17 15.62 11.52
C GLU A 151 8.02 14.34 11.59
N ILE A 152 9.20 14.39 10.97
CA ILE A 152 10.15 13.26 10.87
C ILE A 152 11.16 13.31 12.02
N GLY A 153 11.58 12.15 12.55
CA GLY A 153 12.77 12.04 13.42
C GLY A 153 12.58 12.31 14.91
N LYS A 154 11.35 12.36 15.42
CA LYS A 154 11.03 12.44 16.86
C LYS A 154 10.68 11.05 17.43
N GLU A 155 9.46 10.88 17.91
CA GLU A 155 8.87 9.60 18.37
C GLU A 155 8.27 8.77 17.22
N LYS A 156 8.47 9.23 15.98
CA LYS A 156 7.82 8.72 14.77
C LYS A 156 8.88 8.20 13.82
N ASN A 157 8.81 6.91 13.52
CA ASN A 157 9.62 6.28 12.49
C ASN A 157 8.86 6.23 11.17
N THR A 158 9.54 6.59 10.07
CA THR A 158 9.02 6.59 8.70
C THR A 158 9.77 5.62 7.77
N HIS A 159 10.70 4.85 8.30
CA HIS A 159 11.53 3.91 7.54
C HIS A 159 10.99 2.50 7.68
N PHE A 160 10.73 1.87 6.53
CA PHE A 160 10.10 0.55 6.44
C PHE A 160 10.91 -0.40 5.57
N SER A 161 11.01 -1.67 6.00
CA SER A 161 11.45 -2.77 5.14
C SER A 161 10.22 -3.42 4.47
N PHE A 162 10.42 -3.89 3.24
CA PHE A 162 9.44 -4.65 2.48
C PHE A 162 10.00 -6.05 2.26
N GLU A 163 9.62 -6.98 3.12
CA GLU A 163 10.07 -8.36 3.05
C GLU A 163 9.07 -9.17 2.24
N ALA A 164 9.54 -9.95 1.26
CA ALA A 164 8.65 -10.78 0.46
C ALA A 164 7.85 -11.71 1.38
N ALA A 165 6.52 -11.65 1.30
CA ALA A 165 5.69 -12.58 2.04
C ALA A 165 5.87 -13.95 1.37
N ASN A 166 6.36 -14.94 2.12
CA ASN A 166 6.47 -16.31 1.64
C ASN A 166 5.07 -16.75 1.15
N VAL A 167 4.94 -16.93 -0.16
CA VAL A 167 3.70 -17.43 -0.75
C VAL A 167 3.57 -18.87 -0.28
N ASP A 168 2.60 -19.15 0.58
CA ASP A 168 2.23 -20.52 0.88
C ASP A 168 2.04 -21.26 -0.44
N LEU A 169 2.88 -22.25 -0.71
CA LEU A 169 2.82 -23.15 -1.88
C LEU A 169 1.59 -24.09 -1.85
N LYS A 170 0.51 -23.69 -1.15
CA LYS A 170 -0.73 -24.46 -1.06
C LYS A 170 -1.81 -23.86 -1.96
N GLU A 171 -1.50 -23.71 -3.23
CA GLU A 171 -2.50 -23.71 -4.29
C GLU A 171 -2.12 -24.80 -5.31
N VAL A 172 -2.00 -26.03 -4.81
CA VAL A 172 -2.10 -27.22 -5.65
C VAL A 172 -3.56 -27.67 -5.58
N LYS A 173 -4.25 -27.35 -6.67
CA LYS A 173 -5.48 -27.93 -7.24
C LYS A 173 -6.21 -29.00 -6.41
N SER A 174 -7.52 -28.82 -6.28
CA SER A 174 -8.49 -29.90 -6.51
C SER A 174 -9.48 -29.47 -7.58
#